data_AF-A0A534KIM8-F1
#
_entry.id   AF-A0A534KIM8-F1
#
_cell.length_a   1.000
_cell.length_b   1.000
_cell.length_c   1.000
_cell.angle_alpha   90.00
_cell.angle_beta   90.00
_cell.angle_gamma   90.00
#
_symmetry.space_group_name_H-M   'P 1'
#
loop_
_entity.id
_entity.type
_entity.pdbx_description
1 polymer ?
#
loop_
_entity_poly.entity_id
_entity_poly.type
_entity_poly.pdbx_seq_one_letter_code
_entity_poly.pdbx_strand_id
1 'polypeptide(L)'
;MLLRTGARPGDAIVVTGDLGRAGHAAKMLEQSSGMRTEALNQLLRPYPRIADGMFFSESGAVTSCMDLSDGLGVSLSQMAGMTKLSYQIDEAALPRYQGLA
;
A
#
# COMPACT_ATOMS: atom_id res chain seq x y z
N MET A 1 -7.22 1.95 -18.44
CA MET A 1 -5.83 2.30 -18.07
C MET A 1 -5.88 3.05 -16.76
N LEU A 2 -5.06 2.64 -15.77
CA LEU A 2 -4.97 3.33 -14.48
C LEU A 2 -3.87 4.39 -14.51
N LEU A 3 -4.19 5.59 -14.05
CA LEU A 3 -3.27 6.73 -13.99
C LEU A 3 -3.00 7.14 -12.55
N ARG A 4 -1.84 7.76 -12.31
CA ARG A 4 -1.50 8.40 -11.01
C ARG A 4 -2.11 9.79 -10.86
N THR A 5 -2.92 10.21 -11.84
CA THR A 5 -3.64 11.47 -11.89
C THR A 5 -5.12 11.17 -12.11
N GLY A 6 -5.98 12.15 -11.84
CA GLY A 6 -7.44 12.04 -12.02
C GLY A 6 -8.23 12.06 -10.71
N ALA A 7 -7.55 11.92 -9.57
CA ALA A 7 -8.14 12.10 -8.24
C ALA A 7 -8.75 13.50 -8.06
N ARG A 8 -9.82 13.58 -7.28
CA ARG A 8 -10.58 14.81 -7.02
C ARG A 8 -10.86 14.96 -5.52
N PRO A 9 -11.06 16.18 -5.02
CA PRO A 9 -11.58 16.38 -3.66
C PRO A 9 -12.90 15.61 -3.47
N GLY A 10 -12.99 14.85 -2.38
CA GLY A 10 -14.14 13.99 -2.07
C GLY A 10 -13.99 12.54 -2.51
N ASP A 11 -12.98 12.19 -3.32
CA ASP A 11 -12.66 10.79 -3.62
C ASP A 11 -12.22 10.06 -2.34
N ALA A 12 -12.64 8.80 -2.20
CA ALA A 12 -12.19 7.93 -1.12
C ALA A 12 -10.79 7.39 -1.42
N ILE A 13 -9.96 7.26 -0.37
CA ILE A 13 -8.66 6.59 -0.44
C ILE A 13 -8.87 5.15 -0.02
N VAL A 14 -8.48 4.21 -0.87
CA VAL A 14 -8.59 2.77 -0.62
C VAL A 14 -7.26 2.08 -0.84
N VAL A 15 -7.01 1.00 -0.11
CA VAL A 15 -5.83 0.14 -0.26
C VAL A 15 -6.25 -1.32 -0.37
N THR A 16 -5.43 -2.14 -1.01
CA THR A 16 -5.64 -3.59 -1.06
C THR A 16 -4.80 -4.29 0.01
N GLY A 17 -5.39 -5.25 0.71
CA GLY A 17 -4.72 -6.01 1.77
C GLY A 17 -4.37 -5.18 3.00
N ASP A 18 -3.34 -5.63 3.72
CA ASP A 18 -2.83 -4.99 4.93
C ASP A 18 -1.52 -4.21 4.69
N LEU A 19 -1.22 -3.28 5.60
CA LEU A 19 -0.07 -2.40 5.52
C LEU A 19 1.01 -2.79 6.52
N GLY A 20 2.27 -2.69 6.08
CA GLY A 20 3.46 -2.77 6.93
C GLY A 20 4.03 -4.18 7.16
N ARG A 21 3.52 -5.20 6.45
CA ARG A 21 4.06 -6.57 6.48
C ARG A 21 5.56 -6.65 6.13
N ALA A 22 5.98 -5.99 5.05
CA ALA A 22 7.39 -5.97 4.64
C ALA A 22 8.29 -5.28 5.68
N GLY A 23 7.84 -4.14 6.24
CA GLY A 23 8.56 -3.43 7.30
C GLY A 23 8.68 -4.25 8.59
N HIS A 24 7.63 -4.98 8.96
CA HIS A 24 7.67 -5.94 10.07
C HIS A 24 8.68 -7.06 9.81
N ALA A 25 8.64 -7.67 8.61
CA ALA A 25 9.57 -8.72 8.23
C ALA A 25 11.04 -8.24 8.25
N ALA A 26 11.32 -7.04 7.76
CA ALA A 26 12.66 -6.45 7.84
C ALA A 26 13.17 -6.35 9.30
N LYS A 27 12.32 -5.85 10.21
CA LYS A 27 12.64 -5.78 11.66
C LYS A 27 12.90 -7.17 12.27
N MET A 28 12.13 -8.18 11.86
CA MET A 28 12.37 -9.55 12.33
C MET A 28 13.71 -10.13 11.86
N LEU A 29 14.19 -9.74 10.67
CA LEU A 29 15.48 -10.19 10.13
C LEU A 29 16.68 -9.56 10.84
N GLU A 30 16.50 -8.37 11.40
CA GLU A 30 17.50 -7.71 12.26
C GLU A 30 17.63 -8.43 13.61
N GLN A 31 16.57 -9.13 14.05
CA GLN A 31 16.58 -9.90 15.30
C GLN A 31 17.17 -11.30 15.08
N SER A 32 17.96 -11.78 16.03
CA SER A 32 18.58 -13.12 16.00
C SER A 32 17.59 -14.26 16.31
N SER A 33 16.42 -14.27 15.66
CA SER A 33 15.30 -15.15 16.00
C SER A 33 15.09 -16.31 15.00
N GLY A 34 14.49 -17.40 15.50
CA GLY A 34 14.20 -18.62 14.73
C GLY A 34 13.13 -18.49 13.62
N MET A 35 12.60 -17.29 13.38
CA MET A 35 11.57 -17.02 12.36
C MET A 35 12.12 -16.38 11.07
N ARG A 36 13.45 -16.41 10.87
CA ARG A 36 14.13 -15.79 9.72
C ARG A 36 13.56 -16.21 8.36
N THR A 37 13.23 -17.49 8.19
CA THR A 37 12.69 -18.01 6.91
C THR A 37 11.34 -17.38 6.56
N GLU A 38 10.45 -17.25 7.54
CA GLU A 38 9.13 -16.64 7.32
C GLU A 38 9.25 -15.15 7.00
N ALA A 39 10.10 -14.43 7.74
CA ALA A 39 10.37 -13.03 7.46
C ALA A 39 11.00 -12.83 6.06
N LEU A 40 11.94 -13.69 5.63
CA LEU A 40 12.47 -13.65 4.27
C LEU A 40 11.38 -13.89 3.22
N ASN A 41 10.48 -14.85 3.42
CA ASN A 41 9.38 -15.08 2.50
C ASN A 41 8.46 -13.87 2.40
N GLN A 42 8.07 -13.26 3.53
CA GLN A 42 7.22 -12.07 3.53
C GLN A 42 7.87 -10.87 2.83
N LEU A 43 9.18 -10.70 2.97
CA LEU A 43 9.92 -9.58 2.38
C LEU A 43 10.23 -9.79 0.89
N LEU A 44 10.67 -11.00 0.52
CA LEU A 44 11.20 -11.28 -0.82
C LEU A 44 10.17 -11.90 -1.77
N ARG A 45 8.99 -12.28 -1.27
CA ARG A 45 7.91 -12.85 -2.10
C ARG A 45 6.59 -12.09 -1.88
N PRO A 46 6.53 -10.79 -2.19
CA PRO A 46 5.26 -10.06 -2.16
C PRO A 46 4.29 -10.67 -3.18
N TYR A 47 3.00 -10.67 -2.83
CA TYR A 47 1.94 -11.09 -3.75
C TYR A 47 1.51 -9.92 -4.65
N PRO A 48 1.79 -9.95 -5.97
CA PRO A 48 1.40 -8.86 -6.85
C PRO A 48 -0.11 -8.88 -7.11
N ARG A 49 -0.77 -7.74 -6.89
CA ARG A 49 -2.23 -7.58 -6.97
C ARG A 49 -2.72 -7.37 -8.42
N ILE A 50 -2.31 -8.25 -9.33
CA ILE A 50 -2.57 -8.09 -10.78
C ILE A 50 -4.07 -8.16 -11.10
N ALA A 51 -4.78 -9.15 -10.55
CA ALA A 51 -6.22 -9.31 -10.79
C ALA A 51 -7.01 -8.09 -10.32
N ASP A 52 -6.67 -7.55 -9.14
CA ASP A 52 -7.29 -6.32 -8.61
C ASP A 52 -7.03 -5.13 -9.54
N GLY A 53 -5.80 -4.96 -10.03
CA GLY A 53 -5.45 -3.90 -10.97
C GLY A 53 -6.20 -3.98 -12.30
N MET A 54 -6.40 -5.20 -12.83
CA MET A 54 -7.22 -5.42 -14.03
C MET A 54 -8.68 -5.03 -13.77
N PHE A 55 -9.26 -5.53 -12.68
CA PHE A 55 -10.63 -5.20 -12.27
C PHE A 55 -10.83 -3.69 -12.09
N PHE A 56 -9.90 -3.00 -11.42
CA PHE A 56 -9.95 -1.55 -11.26
C PHE A 56 -9.93 -0.81 -12.60
N SER A 57 -9.06 -1.22 -13.52
CA SER A 57 -8.98 -0.61 -14.86
C SER A 57 -10.26 -0.80 -15.66
N GLU A 58 -10.93 -1.95 -15.52
CA GLU A 58 -12.18 -2.27 -16.24
C GLU A 58 -13.40 -1.60 -15.62
N SER A 59 -13.40 -1.39 -14.30
CA SER A 59 -14.55 -0.84 -13.57
C SER A 59 -14.93 0.60 -13.96
N GLY A 60 -13.96 1.40 -14.40
CA GLY A 60 -14.12 2.85 -14.61
C GLY A 60 -14.35 3.66 -13.33
N ALA A 61 -14.37 3.03 -12.15
CA ALA A 61 -14.63 3.69 -10.87
C ALA A 61 -13.37 4.32 -10.25
N VAL A 62 -12.18 3.80 -10.58
CA VAL A 62 -10.92 4.26 -10.01
C VAL A 62 -10.44 5.52 -10.74
N THR A 63 -10.43 6.65 -10.01
CA THR A 63 -10.01 7.95 -10.54
C THR A 63 -8.49 8.10 -10.61
N SER A 64 -7.76 7.46 -9.69
CA SER A 64 -6.31 7.40 -9.68
C SER A 64 -5.79 6.18 -8.91
N CYS A 65 -4.62 5.64 -9.27
CA CYS A 65 -4.05 4.46 -8.65
C CYS A 65 -2.51 4.49 -8.63
N MET A 66 -1.92 3.96 -7.56
CA MET A 66 -0.49 3.73 -7.39
C MET A 66 -0.28 2.51 -6.49
N ASP A 67 0.78 1.73 -6.73
CA ASP A 67 1.23 0.65 -5.84
C ASP A 67 2.02 1.18 -4.63
N LEU A 68 2.14 0.36 -3.59
CA LEU A 68 2.86 0.73 -2.35
C LEU A 68 4.16 -0.06 -2.23
N SER A 69 5.30 0.62 -2.44
CA SER A 69 6.65 0.08 -2.20
C SER A 69 7.33 0.76 -1.02
N ASP A 70 7.27 2.09 -0.95
CA ASP A 70 8.04 2.92 -0.02
C ASP A 70 7.26 3.27 1.25
N GLY A 71 6.04 2.74 1.36
CA GLY A 71 5.10 3.00 2.45
C GLY A 71 4.08 4.09 2.12
N LEU A 72 2.94 4.03 2.81
CA LEU A 72 1.76 4.85 2.53
C LEU A 72 2.06 6.36 2.55
N GLY A 73 2.81 6.84 3.54
CA GLY A 73 3.13 8.27 3.66
C GLY A 73 3.94 8.81 2.49
N VAL A 74 4.93 8.05 2.01
CA VAL A 74 5.73 8.43 0.84
C VAL A 74 4.88 8.42 -0.43
N SER A 75 4.08 7.36 -0.64
CA SER A 75 3.20 7.25 -1.81
C SER A 75 2.14 8.36 -1.85
N LEU A 76 1.53 8.72 -0.70
CA LEU A 76 0.58 9.84 -0.63
C LEU A 76 1.26 11.19 -0.92
N SER A 77 2.50 11.39 -0.44
CA SER A 77 3.28 12.60 -0.75
C SER A 77 3.59 12.70 -2.26
N GLN A 78 3.98 11.58 -2.88
CA GLN A 78 4.19 11.51 -4.33
C GLN A 78 2.91 11.80 -5.11
N MET A 79 1.78 11.18 -4.71
CA MET A 79 0.48 11.46 -5.32
C MET A 79 0.09 12.93 -5.16
N ALA A 80 0.33 13.55 -3.99
CA ALA A 80 0.01 14.96 -3.73
C ALA A 80 0.78 15.88 -4.68
N GLY A 81 2.05 15.56 -4.93
CA GLY A 81 2.88 16.27 -5.91
C GLY A 81 2.32 16.22 -7.35
N MET A 82 1.73 15.08 -7.73
CA MET A 82 1.18 14.83 -9.07
C MET A 82 -0.23 15.40 -9.26
N THR A 83 -1.09 15.30 -8.23
CA THR A 83 -2.51 15.68 -8.30
C THR A 83 -2.78 17.10 -7.81
N LYS A 84 -1.82 17.71 -7.08
CA LYS A 84 -1.96 18.99 -6.38
C LYS A 84 -3.07 18.97 -5.32
N LEU A 85 -3.32 17.79 -4.73
CA LEU A 85 -4.25 17.60 -3.63
C LEU A 85 -3.52 17.36 -2.30
N SER A 86 -4.25 17.49 -1.20
CA SER A 86 -3.86 16.94 0.10
C SER A 86 -4.71 15.71 0.41
N TYR A 87 -4.16 14.78 1.18
CA TYR A 87 -4.83 13.54 1.56
C TYR A 87 -4.97 13.47 3.07
N GLN A 88 -6.16 13.11 3.53
CA GLN A 88 -6.45 12.89 4.94
C GLN A 88 -6.69 11.41 5.16
N ILE A 89 -6.00 10.84 6.15
CA ILE A 89 -6.11 9.44 6.54
C ILE A 89 -6.66 9.40 7.97
N ASP A 90 -7.71 8.62 8.16
CA ASP A 90 -8.13 8.20 9.48
C ASP A 90 -7.25 7.01 9.91
N GLU A 91 -6.46 7.19 10.96
CA GLU A 91 -5.58 6.16 11.49
C GLU A 91 -6.36 4.92 11.95
N ALA A 92 -7.57 5.12 12.49
CA ALA A 92 -8.42 4.02 12.96
C ALA A 92 -8.93 3.13 11.81
N ALA A 93 -8.97 3.66 10.59
CA ALA A 93 -9.40 2.94 9.39
C ALA A 93 -8.26 2.18 8.70
N LEU A 94 -7.00 2.33 9.14
CA LEU A 94 -5.87 1.70 8.48
C LEU A 94 -5.87 0.16 8.69
N PRO A 95 -5.86 -0.64 7.60
CA PRO A 95 -5.73 -2.08 7.70
C PRO A 95 -4.28 -2.44 8.02
N ARG A 96 -3.93 -2.50 9.30
CA ARG A 96 -2.58 -2.81 9.76
C ARG A 96 -2.32 -4.31 9.71
N TYR A 97 -1.12 -4.69 9.27
CA TYR A 97 -0.67 -6.07 9.40
C TYR A 97 -0.65 -6.47 10.89
N GLN A 98 -1.25 -7.61 11.22
CA GLN A 98 -1.44 -8.05 12.61
C GLN A 98 -0.12 -8.22 13.39
N GLY A 99 1.01 -8.43 12.73
CA GLY A 99 2.32 -8.52 13.38
C GLY A 99 2.84 -7.18 13.91
N LEU A 100 2.24 -6.05 13.53
CA LEU A 100 2.59 -4.71 14.01
C LEU A 100 1.87 -4.45 15.35
N ALA A 101 2.39 -5.03 16.43
CA ALA A 101 2.00 -4.65 17.80
C ALA A 101 2.25 -3.16 18.06
#